data_AF-A0A660VHJ3-F1
#
_entry.id   AF-A0A660VHJ3-F1
#
_cell.length_a   1.000
_cell.length_b   1.000
_cell.length_c   1.000
_cell.angle_alpha   90.00
_cell.angle_beta   90.00
_cell.angle_gamma   90.00
#
_symmetry.space_group_name_H-M   'P 1'
#
loop_
_entity.id
_entity.type
_entity.pdbx_description
1 polymer ?
#
loop_
_entity_poly.entity_id
_entity_poly.type
_entity_poly.pdbx_seq_one_letter_code
_entity_poly.pdbx_strand_id
1 'polypeptide(L)'
;MKGLFARFNPTDAITAGYLVLTAALVSALSPENPNLPRILLAHAALLAVQLALVVPRRAALPPVLRFLRDWYPVVFCTYLYPESGLMNDVLFEPFLDSAVISLERFVFGGMEPSNLLHPALDHRLMVEYMHFSYFLYYVYIPLVGLVLWFDRSRREMFKRYMFAVMLCFLSC
;
A
#
# COMPACT_ATOMS: atom_id res chain seq x y z
N MET A 1 -28.04 -7.85 -16.66
CA MET A 1 -27.39 -7.23 -15.49
C MET A 1 -25.87 -7.28 -15.69
N LYS A 2 -25.22 -6.19 -16.12
CA LYS A 2 -23.75 -6.14 -16.08
C LYS A 2 -23.39 -6.00 -14.59
N GLY A 3 -22.87 -7.07 -13.99
CA GLY A 3 -22.60 -7.16 -12.56
C GLY A 3 -21.69 -6.05 -12.06
N LEU A 4 -21.68 -5.84 -10.74
CA LEU A 4 -20.85 -4.86 -10.03
C LEU A 4 -19.38 -4.87 -10.51
N PHE A 5 -18.85 -6.07 -10.78
CA PHE A 5 -17.50 -6.33 -11.27
C PHE A 5 -17.18 -5.73 -12.65
N ALA A 6 -18.19 -5.45 -13.48
CA ALA A 6 -17.96 -4.84 -14.79
C ALA A 6 -17.50 -3.37 -14.70
N ARG A 7 -17.55 -2.75 -13.51
CA ARG A 7 -17.11 -1.37 -13.28
C ARG A 7 -15.72 -1.27 -12.66
N PHE A 8 -15.16 -2.39 -12.20
CA PHE A 8 -13.86 -2.45 -11.54
C PHE A 8 -12.75 -2.44 -12.58
N ASN A 9 -11.76 -1.58 -12.37
CA ASN A 9 -10.46 -1.71 -13.00
C ASN A 9 -9.56 -2.66 -12.17
N PRO A 10 -8.38 -3.07 -12.70
CA PRO A 10 -7.47 -3.95 -11.96
C PRO A 10 -7.04 -3.42 -10.59
N THR A 11 -6.78 -2.12 -10.46
CA THR A 11 -6.46 -1.46 -9.19
C THR A 11 -7.59 -1.60 -8.19
N ASP A 12 -8.83 -1.35 -8.62
CA ASP A 12 -10.02 -1.50 -7.77
C ASP A 12 -10.13 -2.96 -7.26
N ALA A 13 -9.86 -3.93 -8.14
CA ALA A 13 -9.94 -5.35 -7.81
C ALA A 13 -8.89 -5.77 -6.76
N ILE A 14 -7.62 -5.37 -6.95
CA ILE A 14 -6.56 -5.73 -5.99
C ILE A 14 -6.74 -5.01 -4.64
N THR A 15 -7.20 -3.75 -4.64
CA THR A 15 -7.44 -3.03 -3.38
C THR A 15 -8.60 -3.65 -2.60
N ALA A 16 -9.71 -3.95 -3.26
CA ALA A 16 -10.83 -4.62 -2.59
C ALA A 16 -10.46 -6.03 -2.12
N GLY A 17 -9.71 -6.77 -2.95
CA GLY A 17 -9.20 -8.10 -2.62
C GLY A 17 -8.29 -8.06 -1.40
N TYR A 18 -7.34 -7.12 -1.34
CA TYR A 18 -6.48 -6.90 -0.19
C TYR A 18 -7.31 -6.61 1.05
N LEU A 19 -8.21 -5.63 1.02
CA LEU A 19 -9.03 -5.25 2.18
C LEU A 19 -9.86 -6.42 2.73
N VAL A 20 -10.43 -7.25 1.85
CA VAL A 20 -11.20 -8.43 2.29
C VAL A 20 -10.28 -9.51 2.84
N LEU A 21 -9.16 -9.76 2.17
CA LEU A 21 -8.20 -10.79 2.56
C LEU A 21 -7.56 -10.47 3.91
N THR A 22 -7.06 -9.25 4.12
CA THR A 22 -6.44 -8.85 5.38
C THR A 22 -7.42 -8.87 6.54
N ALA A 23 -8.63 -8.36 6.35
CA ALA A 23 -9.69 -8.44 7.35
C ALA A 23 -10.03 -9.89 7.73
N ALA A 24 -10.07 -10.79 6.74
CA ALA A 24 -10.32 -12.21 6.97
C ALA A 24 -9.14 -12.89 7.70
N LEU A 25 -7.90 -12.58 7.32
CA LEU A 25 -6.70 -13.11 7.97
C LEU A 25 -6.63 -12.70 9.43
N VAL A 26 -6.82 -11.42 9.77
CA VAL A 26 -6.78 -10.96 11.17
C VAL A 26 -7.91 -11.61 11.98
N SER A 27 -9.10 -11.74 11.40
CA SER A 27 -10.23 -12.39 12.08
C SER A 27 -9.98 -13.86 12.37
N ALA A 28 -9.31 -14.56 11.44
CA ALA A 28 -9.05 -16.00 11.56
C ALA A 28 -7.84 -16.32 12.45
N LEU A 29 -6.77 -15.51 12.36
CA LEU A 29 -5.49 -15.79 13.00
C LEU A 29 -5.31 -15.08 14.34
N SER A 30 -6.02 -13.98 14.58
CA SER A 30 -5.94 -13.23 15.83
C SER A 30 -7.31 -12.74 16.32
N PRO A 31 -8.27 -13.66 16.58
CA PRO A 31 -9.61 -13.30 17.04
C PRO A 31 -9.61 -12.57 18.39
N GLU A 32 -8.62 -12.83 19.24
CA GLU A 32 -8.45 -12.21 20.56
C GLU A 32 -7.80 -10.81 20.50
N ASN A 33 -7.42 -10.32 19.32
CA ASN A 33 -6.76 -9.02 19.18
C ASN A 33 -7.71 -7.90 19.64
N PRO A 34 -7.35 -7.07 20.65
CA PRO A 34 -8.22 -6.03 21.16
C PRO A 34 -8.55 -4.94 20.12
N ASN A 35 -7.73 -4.81 19.08
CA ASN A 35 -7.96 -3.86 17.98
C ASN A 35 -8.78 -4.46 16.83
N LEU A 36 -9.11 -5.76 16.84
CA LEU A 36 -9.84 -6.42 15.76
C LEU A 36 -11.11 -5.66 15.32
N PRO A 37 -12.00 -5.19 16.22
CA PRO A 37 -13.18 -4.45 15.80
C PRO A 37 -12.84 -3.14 15.07
N ARG A 38 -11.76 -2.46 15.48
CA ARG A 38 -11.31 -1.21 14.85
C ARG A 38 -10.74 -1.48 13.46
N ILE A 39 -9.95 -2.56 13.32
CA ILE A 39 -9.40 -3.01 12.04
C ILE A 39 -10.55 -3.35 11.08
N LEU A 40 -11.50 -4.17 11.50
CA LEU A 40 -12.65 -4.55 10.66
C LEU A 40 -13.52 -3.35 10.27
N LEU A 41 -13.76 -2.42 11.20
CA LEU A 41 -14.50 -1.20 10.91
C LEU A 41 -13.78 -0.34 9.88
N ALA A 42 -12.45 -0.18 10.01
CA ALA A 42 -11.66 0.57 9.05
C ALA A 42 -11.69 -0.07 7.65
N HIS A 43 -11.53 -1.39 7.56
CA HIS A 43 -11.61 -2.11 6.27
C HIS A 43 -12.98 -2.00 5.63
N ALA A 44 -14.05 -2.17 6.42
CA ALA A 44 -15.41 -2.00 5.96
C ALA A 44 -15.66 -0.56 5.47
N ALA A 45 -15.15 0.45 6.19
CA ALA A 45 -15.26 1.84 5.81
C ALA A 45 -14.50 2.15 4.50
N LEU A 46 -13.26 1.68 4.36
CA LEU A 46 -12.46 1.84 3.14
C LEU A 46 -13.13 1.15 1.95
N LEU A 47 -13.62 -0.08 2.13
CA LEU A 47 -14.36 -0.80 1.09
C LEU A 47 -15.65 -0.06 0.71
N ALA A 48 -16.40 0.48 1.68
CA ALA A 48 -17.59 1.26 1.43
C ALA A 48 -17.28 2.56 0.65
N VAL A 49 -16.20 3.27 1.02
CA VAL A 49 -15.72 4.46 0.29
C VAL A 49 -15.34 4.11 -1.14
N GLN A 50 -14.58 3.03 -1.34
CA GLN A 50 -14.21 2.55 -2.66
C GLN A 50 -15.47 2.24 -3.50
N LEU A 51 -16.43 1.49 -2.94
CA LEU A 51 -17.68 1.17 -3.64
C LEU A 51 -18.47 2.44 -3.98
N ALA A 52 -18.56 3.40 -3.05
CA ALA A 52 -19.24 4.68 -3.30
C ALA A 52 -18.61 5.48 -4.45
N LEU A 53 -17.29 5.36 -4.67
CA LEU A 53 -16.58 6.03 -5.76
C LEU A 53 -16.64 5.24 -7.09
N VAL A 54 -16.55 3.91 -7.04
CA VAL A 54 -16.44 3.04 -8.22
C VAL A 54 -17.81 2.71 -8.82
N VAL A 55 -18.81 2.45 -7.96
CA VAL A 55 -20.14 1.98 -8.38
C VAL A 55 -20.89 3.01 -9.21
N PRO A 56 -20.96 4.31 -8.90
CA PRO A 56 -21.65 5.28 -9.75
C PRO A 56 -21.02 5.39 -11.15
N ARG A 57 -21.81 5.81 -12.14
CA ARG A 57 -21.26 6.10 -13.46
C ARG A 57 -20.34 7.32 -13.33
N ARG A 58 -19.14 7.26 -13.91
CA ARG A 58 -18.16 8.36 -13.85
C ARG A 58 -18.74 9.71 -14.29
N ALA A 59 -19.61 9.71 -15.30
CA ALA A 59 -20.27 10.93 -15.80
C ALA A 59 -21.24 11.57 -14.78
N ALA A 60 -21.79 10.79 -13.85
CA ALA A 60 -22.70 11.28 -12.82
C ALA A 60 -21.99 11.85 -11.59
N LEU A 61 -20.67 11.64 -11.46
CA LEU A 61 -19.88 12.14 -10.34
C LEU A 61 -19.46 13.60 -10.58
N PRO A 62 -19.51 14.48 -9.58
CA PRO A 62 -18.93 15.82 -9.66
C PRO A 62 -17.40 15.76 -9.83
N PRO A 63 -16.75 16.86 -10.28
CA PRO A 63 -15.31 16.89 -10.57
C PRO A 63 -14.43 16.37 -9.43
N VAL A 64 -14.72 16.77 -8.19
CA VAL A 64 -13.96 16.36 -7.00
C VAL A 64 -14.08 14.85 -6.76
N LEU A 65 -15.29 14.27 -6.83
CA LEU A 65 -15.46 12.82 -6.66
C LEU A 65 -14.85 12.02 -7.82
N ARG A 66 -14.76 12.58 -9.03
CA ARG A 66 -14.01 11.93 -10.12
C ARG A 66 -12.52 11.92 -9.87
N PHE A 67 -11.98 13.00 -9.29
CA PHE A 67 -10.58 13.04 -8.86
C PHE A 67 -10.36 12.02 -7.74
N LEU A 68 -11.17 12.04 -6.68
CA LEU A 68 -11.05 11.08 -5.59
C LEU A 68 -11.21 9.63 -6.06
N ARG A 69 -12.10 9.34 -7.00
CA ARG A 69 -12.23 8.00 -7.62
C ARG A 69 -10.93 7.52 -8.26
N ASP A 70 -10.14 8.41 -8.85
CA ASP A 70 -8.89 8.04 -9.51
C ASP A 70 -7.72 7.95 -8.52
N TRP A 71 -7.82 8.65 -7.39
CA TRP A 71 -6.72 8.86 -6.43
C TRP A 71 -6.89 8.15 -5.09
N TYR A 72 -8.08 7.62 -4.79
CA TYR A 72 -8.34 6.91 -3.53
C TYR A 72 -7.36 5.76 -3.25
N PRO A 73 -6.83 4.98 -4.23
CA PRO A 73 -5.94 3.88 -3.90
C PRO A 73 -4.66 4.38 -3.20
N VAL A 74 -4.07 5.47 -3.69
CA VAL A 74 -2.87 6.09 -3.08
C VAL A 74 -3.22 6.72 -1.73
N VAL A 75 -4.40 7.30 -1.59
CA VAL A 75 -4.87 7.83 -0.30
C VAL A 75 -5.02 6.69 0.71
N PHE A 76 -5.51 5.53 0.30
CA PHE A 76 -5.65 4.37 1.20
C PHE A 76 -4.29 3.90 1.71
N CYS A 77 -3.21 4.01 0.93
CA CYS A 77 -1.86 3.66 1.38
C CYS A 77 -1.44 4.41 2.65
N THR A 78 -1.93 5.63 2.91
CA THR A 78 -1.56 6.36 4.14
C THR A 78 -2.08 5.67 5.41
N TYR A 79 -3.16 4.90 5.28
CA TYR A 79 -3.71 4.09 6.38
C TYR A 79 -3.18 2.66 6.34
N LEU A 80 -3.13 2.03 5.15
CA LEU A 80 -2.71 0.64 5.01
C LEU A 80 -1.22 0.43 5.37
N TYR A 81 -0.39 1.47 5.21
CA TYR A 81 1.05 1.37 5.52
C TYR A 81 1.32 1.17 7.02
N PRO A 82 0.84 2.01 7.95
CA PRO A 82 1.02 1.72 9.38
C PRO A 82 0.27 0.46 9.81
N GLU A 83 -0.83 0.11 9.15
CA GLU A 83 -1.58 -1.12 9.44
C GLU A 83 -0.79 -2.39 9.10
N SER A 84 0.05 -2.38 8.06
CA SER A 84 0.87 -3.56 7.72
C SER A 84 1.81 -3.98 8.85
N GLY A 85 2.23 -3.03 9.71
CA GLY A 85 2.97 -3.32 10.93
C GLY A 85 2.16 -4.18 11.92
N LEU A 86 0.87 -3.87 12.10
CA LEU A 86 -0.03 -4.67 12.94
C LEU A 86 -0.29 -6.05 12.32
N MET A 87 -0.30 -6.15 10.99
CA MET A 87 -0.47 -7.42 10.28
C MET A 87 0.74 -8.34 10.47
N ASN A 88 1.95 -7.77 10.60
CA ASN A 88 3.17 -8.54 10.85
C ASN A 88 3.06 -9.32 12.18
N ASP A 89 2.56 -8.66 13.24
CA ASP A 89 2.31 -9.28 14.55
C ASP A 89 1.30 -10.43 14.47
N VAL A 90 0.32 -10.33 13.57
CA VAL A 90 -0.74 -11.34 13.37
C VAL A 90 -0.22 -12.56 12.61
N LEU A 91 0.64 -12.36 11.63
CA LEU A 91 1.08 -13.42 10.72
C LEU A 91 2.36 -14.12 11.17
N PHE A 92 3.25 -13.42 11.86
CA PHE A 92 4.60 -13.90 12.16
C PHE A 92 4.96 -13.64 13.63
N GLU A 93 4.64 -14.61 14.49
CA GLU A 93 5.10 -14.65 15.88
C GLU A 93 5.95 -15.92 16.12
N PRO A 94 7.26 -15.79 16.42
CA PRO A 94 8.05 -14.56 16.51
C PRO A 94 8.28 -13.90 15.14
N PHE A 95 8.67 -12.63 15.14
CA PHE A 95 9.01 -11.88 13.92
C PHE A 95 10.01 -12.62 13.03
N LEU A 96 9.86 -12.41 11.72
CA LEU A 96 10.76 -12.96 10.70
C LEU A 96 12.21 -12.45 10.81
N ASP A 97 12.46 -11.40 11.60
CA ASP A 97 13.78 -10.79 11.81
C ASP A 97 14.87 -11.83 12.05
N SER A 98 14.62 -12.79 12.96
CA SER A 98 15.59 -13.85 13.28
C SER A 98 15.91 -14.76 12.08
N ALA A 99 14.91 -15.08 11.27
CA ALA A 99 15.06 -15.88 10.05
C ALA A 99 15.79 -15.09 8.96
N VAL A 100 15.47 -13.80 8.81
CA VAL A 100 16.10 -12.89 7.84
C VAL A 100 17.57 -12.65 8.20
N ILE A 101 17.90 -12.41 9.47
CA ILE A 101 19.28 -12.29 9.96
C ILE A 101 20.05 -13.60 9.72
N SER A 102 19.42 -14.75 9.99
CA SER A 102 20.04 -16.05 9.73
C SER A 102 20.32 -16.26 8.24
N LEU A 103 19.41 -15.83 7.37
CA LEU A 103 19.59 -15.85 5.92
C LEU A 103 20.72 -14.90 5.48
N GLU A 104 20.78 -13.68 6.01
CA GLU A 104 21.86 -12.72 5.76
C GLU A 104 23.21 -13.35 6.10
N ARG A 105 23.36 -13.90 7.31
CA ARG A 105 24.58 -14.62 7.72
C ARG A 105 24.89 -15.78 6.78
N PHE A 106 23.90 -16.56 6.38
CA PHE A 106 24.14 -17.68 5.47
C PHE A 106 24.68 -17.21 4.10
N VAL A 107 24.07 -16.18 3.52
CA VAL A 107 24.43 -15.62 2.21
C VAL A 107 25.82 -14.95 2.24
N PHE A 108 26.13 -14.23 3.32
CA PHE A 108 27.37 -13.46 3.46
C PHE A 108 28.43 -14.18 4.32
N GLY A 109 28.37 -15.51 4.44
CA GLY A 109 29.44 -16.30 5.05
C GLY A 109 29.67 -16.02 6.54
N GLY A 110 28.60 -15.74 7.28
CA GLY A 110 28.58 -15.42 8.71
C GLY A 110 28.58 -13.93 9.02
N MET A 111 28.69 -13.06 8.01
CA MET A 111 28.67 -11.61 8.19
C MET A 111 27.24 -11.05 8.18
N GLU A 112 27.06 -9.92 8.85
CA GLU A 112 25.86 -9.08 8.79
C GLU A 112 26.25 -7.73 8.19
N PRO A 113 26.22 -7.58 6.83
CA PRO A 113 26.54 -6.34 6.16
C PRO A 113 25.86 -5.11 6.75
N SER A 114 24.61 -5.23 7.19
CA SER A 114 23.86 -4.15 7.86
C SER A 114 24.61 -3.58 9.06
N ASN A 115 25.11 -4.44 9.96
CA ASN A 115 25.85 -4.05 11.16
C ASN A 115 27.29 -3.58 10.86
N LEU A 116 27.88 -4.01 9.75
CA LEU A 116 29.21 -3.56 9.31
C LEU A 116 29.17 -2.20 8.59
N LEU A 117 28.17 -2.00 7.75
CA LEU A 117 28.02 -0.79 6.93
C LEU A 117 27.48 0.39 7.73
N HIS A 118 26.62 0.15 8.73
CA HIS A 118 26.07 1.22 9.55
C HIS A 118 27.17 2.14 10.11
N PRO A 119 28.16 1.66 10.89
CA PRO A 119 29.20 2.53 11.42
C PRO A 119 30.13 3.11 10.33
N ALA A 120 30.31 2.43 9.20
CA ALA A 120 31.12 2.92 8.09
C ALA A 120 30.45 4.07 7.31
N LEU A 121 29.12 4.13 7.32
CA LEU A 121 28.31 5.11 6.60
C LEU A 121 27.64 6.13 7.53
N ASP A 122 27.89 6.06 8.84
CA ASP A 122 27.32 6.94 9.88
C ASP A 122 27.95 8.34 9.88
N HIS A 123 27.77 9.05 8.76
CA HIS A 123 28.08 10.48 8.68
C HIS A 123 26.83 11.24 8.25
N ARG A 124 26.68 12.44 8.83
CA ARG A 124 25.48 13.27 8.72
C ARG A 124 24.97 13.46 7.28
N LEU A 125 25.87 13.72 6.32
CA LEU A 125 25.47 13.95 4.93
C LEU A 125 24.85 12.72 4.28
N MET A 126 25.34 11.51 4.57
CA MET A 126 24.76 10.27 4.05
C MET A 126 23.41 9.99 4.67
N VAL A 127 23.27 10.19 5.99
CA VAL A 127 21.98 10.04 6.67
C VAL A 127 20.96 11.02 6.10
N GLU A 128 21.33 12.31 5.94
CA GLU A 128 20.46 13.32 5.32
C GLU A 128 20.10 12.96 3.87
N TYR A 129 21.06 12.48 3.07
CA TYR A 129 20.82 12.04 1.69
C TYR A 129 19.87 10.84 1.61
N MET A 130 20.03 9.84 2.49
CA MET A 130 19.14 8.67 2.55
C MET A 130 17.71 9.08 2.95
N HIS A 131 17.56 9.93 3.96
CA HIS A 131 16.25 10.45 4.37
C HIS A 131 15.61 11.33 3.28
N PHE A 132 16.40 12.17 2.61
CA PHE A 132 15.91 12.96 1.49
C PHE A 132 15.46 12.07 0.32
N SER A 133 16.25 11.05 -0.02
CA SER A 133 15.89 10.06 -1.05
C SER A 133 14.61 9.31 -0.69
N TYR A 134 14.44 8.92 0.58
CA TYR A 134 13.19 8.32 1.05
C TYR A 134 12.02 9.30 0.98
N PHE A 135 12.22 10.56 1.38
CA PHE A 135 11.20 11.60 1.31
C PHE A 135 10.70 11.85 -0.12
N LEU A 136 11.57 11.72 -1.12
CA LEU A 136 11.21 11.85 -2.52
C LEU A 136 10.13 10.85 -2.95
N TYR A 137 9.94 9.71 -2.28
CA TYR A 137 8.83 8.79 -2.59
C TYR A 137 7.46 9.46 -2.40
N TYR A 138 7.31 10.28 -1.35
CA TYR A 138 6.07 11.02 -1.09
C TYR A 138 5.78 12.11 -2.11
N VAL A 139 6.82 12.60 -2.80
CA VAL A 139 6.68 13.64 -3.84
C VAL A 139 6.50 13.02 -5.21
N TYR A 140 7.34 12.03 -5.55
CA TYR A 140 7.39 11.43 -6.87
C TYR A 140 6.09 10.73 -7.23
N ILE A 141 5.50 9.98 -6.29
CA ILE A 141 4.26 9.24 -6.53
C ILE A 141 3.11 10.18 -6.94
N PRO A 142 2.74 11.19 -6.15
CA PRO A 142 1.69 12.12 -6.55
C PRO A 142 2.09 13.01 -7.71
N LEU A 143 3.36 13.42 -7.84
CA LEU A 143 3.79 14.27 -8.95
C LEU A 143 3.61 13.57 -10.31
N VAL A 144 4.13 12.35 -10.45
CA VAL A 144 3.97 11.56 -11.69
C VAL A 144 2.51 11.25 -11.96
N GLY A 145 1.76 10.87 -10.91
CA GLY A 145 0.32 10.64 -11.04
C GLY A 145 -0.43 11.89 -11.55
N LEU A 146 -0.12 13.08 -11.02
CA LEU A 146 -0.74 14.34 -11.43
C LEU A 146 -0.42 14.69 -12.88
N VAL A 147 0.84 14.58 -13.28
CA VAL A 147 1.27 14.83 -14.68
C VAL A 147 0.51 13.93 -15.65
N LEU A 148 0.39 12.62 -15.34
CA LEU A 148 -0.34 11.68 -16.18
C LEU A 148 -1.86 11.87 -16.13
N TRP A 149 -2.40 12.35 -15.01
CA TRP A 149 -3.84 12.56 -14.82
C TRP A 149 -4.37 13.79 -15.56
N PHE A 150 -3.60 14.88 -15.58
CA PHE A 150 -3.96 16.11 -16.29
C PHE A 150 -3.93 15.94 -17.82
N ASP A 151 -3.00 15.13 -18.33
CA ASP A 151 -2.96 14.80 -19.75
C ASP A 151 -4.01 13.74 -20.11
N ARG A 152 -5.11 14.19 -20.73
CA ARG A 152 -6.22 13.33 -21.19
C ARG A 152 -5.74 12.19 -22.11
N SER A 153 -4.70 12.41 -22.90
CA SER A 153 -4.15 11.39 -23.82
C SER A 153 -3.42 10.26 -23.07
N ARG A 154 -2.96 10.52 -21.85
CA ARG A 154 -2.17 9.59 -21.02
C ARG A 154 -2.98 8.89 -19.94
N ARG A 155 -4.31 9.00 -19.95
CA ARG A 155 -5.17 8.37 -18.94
C ARG A 155 -4.99 6.86 -18.82
N GLU A 156 -4.65 6.19 -19.91
CA GLU A 156 -4.37 4.76 -19.86
C GLU A 156 -3.03 4.47 -19.17
N MET A 157 -2.00 5.30 -19.39
CA MET A 157 -0.74 5.24 -18.64
C MET A 157 -0.96 5.54 -17.16
N PHE A 158 -1.80 6.52 -16.82
CA PHE A 158 -2.18 6.81 -15.44
C PHE A 158 -2.75 5.58 -14.73
N LYS A 159 -3.70 4.85 -15.36
CA LYS A 159 -4.27 3.63 -14.77
C LYS A 159 -3.22 2.54 -14.56
N ARG A 160 -2.34 2.32 -15.55
CA ARG A 160 -1.25 1.33 -15.44
C ARG A 160 -0.27 1.71 -14.34
N TYR A 161 0.03 3.01 -14.24
CA TYR A 161 0.88 3.56 -13.20
C TYR A 161 0.27 3.35 -11.80
N MET A 162 -1.00 3.72 -11.61
CA MET A 162 -1.72 3.46 -10.35
C MET A 162 -1.77 1.97 -10.02
N PHE A 163 -2.04 1.11 -11.00
CA PHE A 163 -2.01 -0.34 -10.80
C PHE A 163 -0.63 -0.83 -10.35
N ALA A 164 0.45 -0.39 -11.01
CA ALA A 164 1.80 -0.79 -10.65
C ALA A 164 2.21 -0.32 -9.24
N VAL A 165 1.89 0.93 -8.89
CA VAL A 165 2.14 1.47 -7.56
C VAL A 165 1.39 0.68 -6.50
N MET A 166 0.08 0.43 -6.71
CA MET A 166 -0.73 -0.31 -5.76
C MET A 166 -0.34 -1.78 -5.67
N LEU A 167 -0.02 -2.42 -6.80
CA LEU A 167 0.44 -3.80 -6.81
C LEU A 167 1.73 -3.95 -6.00
N CYS A 168 2.71 -3.07 -6.26
CA CYS A 168 3.96 -3.04 -5.51
C CYS A 168 3.67 -2.88 -4.01
N PHE A 169 2.93 -1.83 -3.64
CA PHE A 169 2.60 -1.54 -2.25
C PHE A 169 1.86 -2.67 -1.53
N LEU A 170 0.85 -3.28 -2.16
CA LEU A 170 0.01 -4.31 -1.53
C LEU A 170 0.66 -5.71 -1.51
N SER A 171 1.71 -5.93 -2.32
CA SER A 171 2.45 -7.19 -2.37
C SER A 171 3.66 -7.25 -1.44
N CYS A 172 4.10 -6.09 -0.96
CA CYS A 172 5.13 -5.96 0.06
C CYS A 172 4.54 -6.21 1.44
#